data_AF-A0A7K0LXS2-F1
#
_entry.id   AF-A0A7K0LXS2-F1
#
_cell.length_a   1.000
_cell.length_b   1.000
_cell.length_c   1.000
_cell.angle_alpha   90.00
_cell.angle_beta   90.00
_cell.angle_gamma   90.00
#
_symmetry.space_group_name_H-M   'P 1'
#
loop_
_entity.id
_entity.type
_entity.pdbx_description
1 polymer ?
#
loop_
_entity_poly.entity_id
_entity_poly.type
_entity_poly.pdbx_seq_one_letter_code
_entity_poly.pdbx_strand_id
1 'polypeptide(L)'
;MPEGHVVHSQAKALKRAFAGKACSVDSPQGRFAEGAALLDGLTVTGTQAFGKHLFIAFDSGRSIHVPLGLFGKWRIAKGEAPAQRGLIRLRLQNATHHAELRGPTVCE
;
A
#
# COMPACT_ATOMS: atom_id res chain seq x y z
N MET A 1 -11.28 14.61 7.14
CA MET A 1 -10.59 13.94 6.01
C MET A 1 -9.12 13.99 6.34
N PRO A 2 -8.28 12.95 6.15
CA PRO A 2 -6.84 13.14 6.18
C PRO A 2 -6.55 14.29 5.21
N GLU A 3 -6.06 15.39 5.77
CA GLU A 3 -5.72 16.57 5.01
C GLU A 3 -4.75 16.17 3.89
N GLY A 4 -4.71 16.89 2.77
CA GLY A 4 -3.88 16.52 1.61
C GLY A 4 -2.42 16.23 2.00
N HIS A 5 -1.90 16.94 3.00
CA HIS A 5 -0.57 16.70 3.55
C HIS A 5 -0.35 15.26 4.06
N VAL A 6 -1.39 14.60 4.60
CA VAL A 6 -1.34 13.23 5.13
C VAL A 6 -1.17 12.21 4.00
N VAL A 7 -1.88 12.38 2.88
CA VAL A 7 -1.77 11.49 1.71
C VAL A 7 -0.36 11.59 1.11
N HIS A 8 0.13 12.82 0.94
CA HIS A 8 1.49 13.08 0.45
C HIS A 8 2.57 12.52 1.39
N SER A 9 2.38 12.67 2.70
CA SER A 9 3.29 12.10 3.70
C SER A 9 3.33 10.57 3.62
N GLN A 10 2.18 9.91 3.50
CA GLN A 10 2.10 8.46 3.36
C GLN A 10 2.72 7.97 2.05
N ALA A 11 2.47 8.65 0.92
CA ALA A 11 3.11 8.33 -0.34
C ALA A 11 4.64 8.42 -0.24
N LYS A 12 5.17 9.45 0.43
CA LYS A 12 6.61 9.62 0.67
C LYS A 12 7.18 8.50 1.55
N ALA A 13 6.45 8.11 2.59
CA ALA A 13 6.86 7.04 3.50
C ALA A 13 6.88 5.67 2.80
N LEU A 14 5.85 5.35 2.01
CA LEU A 14 5.81 4.15 1.18
C LEU A 14 6.95 4.13 0.17
N LYS A 15 7.17 5.24 -0.55
CA LYS A 15 8.28 5.36 -1.50
C LYS A 15 9.62 5.05 -0.83
N ARG A 16 9.88 5.60 0.35
CA ARG A 16 11.11 5.34 1.12
C ARG A 16 11.27 3.88 1.54
N ALA A 17 10.17 3.21 1.91
CA ALA A 17 10.22 1.84 2.42
C ALA A 17 10.31 0.79 1.30
N PHE A 18 9.67 1.05 0.15
CA PHE A 18 9.40 0.02 -0.87
C PHE A 18 9.96 0.30 -2.27
N ALA A 19 10.25 1.56 -2.66
CA ALA A 19 10.73 1.82 -4.02
C ALA A 19 12.07 1.09 -4.31
N GLY A 20 12.13 0.45 -5.49
CA GLY A 20 13.26 -0.37 -5.92
C GLY A 20 13.35 -1.74 -5.27
N LYS A 21 12.30 -2.21 -4.57
CA LYS A 21 12.29 -3.50 -3.87
C LYS A 21 11.13 -4.39 -4.35
N ALA A 22 11.43 -5.67 -4.53
CA ALA A 22 10.42 -6.70 -4.70
C ALA A 22 9.59 -6.84 -3.42
N CYS A 23 8.28 -7.00 -3.58
CA CYS A 23 7.35 -7.04 -2.46
C CYS A 23 6.38 -8.22 -2.61
N SER A 24 6.09 -8.89 -1.50
CA SER A 24 4.85 -9.65 -1.40
C SER A 24 3.67 -8.70 -1.20
N VAL A 25 2.57 -9.00 -1.87
CA VAL A 25 1.34 -8.22 -1.91
C VAL A 25 0.15 -9.13 -1.65
N ASP A 26 -0.57 -8.89 -0.57
CA ASP A 26 -1.76 -9.68 -0.24
C ASP A 26 -2.94 -8.82 0.21
N SER A 27 -4.17 -9.35 0.06
CA SER A 27 -5.39 -8.72 0.56
C SER A 27 -6.04 -9.62 1.62
N PRO A 28 -5.62 -9.50 2.90
CA PRO A 28 -6.15 -10.32 4.00
C PRO A 28 -7.67 -10.35 4.15
N GLN A 29 -8.35 -9.23 3.88
CA GLN A 29 -9.82 -9.15 3.91
C GLN A 29 -10.48 -9.70 2.64
N GLY A 30 -9.70 -10.08 1.63
CA GLY A 30 -10.17 -10.62 0.36
C GLY A 30 -10.72 -9.59 -0.63
N ARG A 31 -11.01 -8.36 -0.20
CA ARG A 31 -11.70 -7.35 -1.04
C ARG A 31 -10.84 -6.78 -2.17
N PHE A 32 -9.56 -7.11 -2.23
CA PHE A 32 -8.64 -6.80 -3.33
C PHE A 32 -7.73 -8.02 -3.64
N ALA A 33 -8.22 -9.25 -3.39
CA ALA A 33 -7.38 -10.45 -3.52
C ALA A 33 -6.87 -10.69 -4.95
N GLU A 34 -7.74 -10.52 -5.95
CA GLU A 34 -7.36 -10.71 -7.36
C GLU A 34 -6.31 -9.69 -7.81
N GLY A 35 -6.52 -8.41 -7.49
CA GLY A 35 -5.55 -7.36 -7.78
C GLY A 35 -4.22 -7.57 -7.05
N ALA A 36 -4.25 -7.99 -5.78
CA ALA A 36 -3.04 -8.31 -5.03
C ALA A 36 -2.26 -9.48 -5.66
N ALA A 37 -2.94 -10.55 -6.07
CA ALA A 37 -2.32 -11.71 -6.71
C ALA A 37 -1.60 -11.36 -8.03
N LEU A 38 -2.08 -10.36 -8.77
CA LEU A 38 -1.41 -9.87 -9.99
C LEU A 38 -0.15 -9.05 -9.71
N LEU A 39 0.06 -8.63 -8.45
CA LEU A 39 1.14 -7.74 -8.03
C LEU A 39 2.14 -8.40 -7.07
N ASP A 40 1.79 -9.56 -6.53
CA ASP A 40 2.65 -10.32 -5.62
C ASP A 40 3.97 -10.70 -6.28
N GLY A 41 5.08 -10.43 -5.60
CA GLY A 41 6.44 -10.66 -6.08
C GLY A 41 7.02 -9.55 -6.96
N LEU A 42 6.22 -8.58 -7.41
CA LEU A 42 6.69 -7.49 -8.29
C LEU A 42 7.50 -6.43 -7.54
N THR A 43 8.29 -5.67 -8.30
CA THR A 43 9.08 -4.54 -7.75
C THR A 43 8.26 -3.27 -7.74
N VAL A 44 8.18 -2.61 -6.57
CA VAL A 44 7.60 -1.26 -6.50
C VAL A 44 8.58 -0.27 -7.13
N THR A 45 8.18 0.43 -8.19
CA THR A 45 9.02 1.42 -8.88
C THR A 45 8.85 2.81 -8.30
N GLY A 46 7.70 3.10 -7.69
CA GLY A 46 7.45 4.39 -7.07
C GLY A 46 6.13 4.49 -6.32
N THR A 47 5.99 5.58 -5.57
CA THR A 47 4.72 5.96 -4.95
C THR A 47 4.52 7.46 -5.10
N GLN A 48 3.30 7.86 -5.47
CA GLN A 48 2.94 9.26 -5.71
C GLN A 48 1.59 9.57 -5.08
N ALA A 49 1.38 10.86 -4.76
CA ALA A 49 0.11 11.38 -4.30
C ALA A 49 -0.34 12.49 -5.25
N PHE A 50 -1.61 12.44 -5.64
CA PHE A 50 -2.29 13.46 -6.42
C PHE A 50 -3.53 13.90 -5.64
N GLY A 51 -3.42 15.00 -4.89
CA GLY A 51 -4.47 15.46 -3.99
C GLY A 51 -4.78 14.42 -2.91
N LYS A 52 -5.98 13.83 -2.95
CA LYS A 52 -6.44 12.80 -2.00
C LYS A 52 -6.23 11.36 -2.47
N HIS A 53 -5.56 11.17 -3.60
CA HIS A 53 -5.32 9.88 -4.21
C HIS A 53 -3.86 9.48 -4.06
N LEU A 54 -3.62 8.22 -3.72
CA LEU A 54 -2.30 7.62 -3.59
C LEU A 54 -2.15 6.53 -4.65
N PHE A 55 -1.00 6.51 -5.32
CA PHE A 55 -0.66 5.53 -6.34
C PHE A 55 0.64 4.82 -5.99
N ILE A 56 0.66 3.49 -6.11
CA ILE A 56 1.87 2.67 -5.97
C ILE A 56 2.11 1.97 -7.31
N ALA A 57 3.21 2.30 -7.97
CA ALA A 57 3.56 1.76 -9.28
C ALA A 57 4.49 0.55 -9.16
N PHE A 58 4.32 -0.41 -10.06
CA PHE A 58 5.11 -1.63 -10.15
C PHE A 58 5.86 -1.70 -11.49
N ASP A 59 6.89 -2.55 -11.55
CA ASP A 59 7.74 -2.78 -12.72
C ASP A 59 7.00 -3.41 -13.91
N SER A 60 5.89 -4.10 -13.68
CA SER A 60 4.98 -4.60 -14.72
C SER A 60 4.22 -3.50 -15.47
N GLY A 61 4.34 -2.23 -15.08
CA GLY A 61 3.54 -1.12 -15.58
C GLY A 61 2.16 -1.01 -14.92
N ARG A 62 1.83 -1.90 -13.98
CA ARG A 62 0.61 -1.83 -13.18
C ARG A 62 0.77 -0.87 -12.00
N SER A 63 -0.35 -0.36 -11.49
CA SER A 63 -0.35 0.47 -10.30
C SER A 63 -1.57 0.20 -9.43
N ILE A 64 -1.39 0.29 -8.11
CA ILE A 64 -2.50 0.33 -7.15
C ILE A 64 -2.92 1.78 -6.97
N HIS A 65 -4.22 2.03 -7.01
CA HIS A 65 -4.85 3.30 -6.71
C HIS A 65 -5.65 3.22 -5.41
N VAL A 66 -5.37 4.14 -4.50
CA VAL A 66 -6.03 4.23 -3.20
C VAL A 66 -6.50 5.66 -2.95
N PRO A 67 -7.80 5.95 -3.13
CA PRO A 67 -8.43 7.12 -2.50
C PRO A 67 -8.58 6.83 -1.00
N LEU A 68 -7.68 7.39 -0.18
CA LEU A 68 -7.65 7.08 1.26
C LEU A 68 -8.97 7.46 1.96
N GLY A 69 -9.64 8.53 1.51
CA GLY A 69 -10.90 8.97 2.15
C GLY A 69 -10.70 9.29 3.63
N LEU A 70 -11.77 9.37 4.42
CA LEU A 70 -11.70 9.82 5.81
C LEU A 70 -10.91 8.89 6.74
N PHE A 71 -10.95 7.58 6.49
CA PHE A 71 -10.44 6.56 7.42
C PHE A 71 -9.24 5.78 6.88
N GLY A 72 -8.92 5.92 5.59
CA GLY A 72 -7.83 5.23 4.95
C GLY A 72 -6.49 5.64 5.51
N LYS A 73 -5.70 4.66 5.95
CA LYS A 73 -4.33 4.87 6.39
C LYS A 73 -3.47 3.64 6.15
N TRP A 74 -2.22 3.91 5.82
CA TRP A 74 -1.09 3.01 5.78
C TRP A 74 -0.39 3.06 7.13
N ARG A 75 -0.16 1.89 7.71
CA ARG A 75 0.78 1.70 8.82
C ARG A 75 2.02 1.05 8.25
N ILE A 76 3.17 1.70 8.38
CA ILE A 76 4.45 1.24 7.82
C ILE A 76 5.41 1.02 8.99
N ALA A 77 6.03 -0.15 9.04
CA ALA A 77 6.99 -0.50 10.08
C ALA A 77 8.13 -1.36 9.51
N LYS A 78 9.23 -1.44 10.25
CA LYS A 78 10.37 -2.31 9.93
C LYS A 78 10.13 -3.72 10.41
N GLY A 79 10.79 -4.68 9.75
CA GLY A 79 10.74 -6.09 10.08
C GLY A 79 9.52 -6.80 9.52
N GLU A 80 9.38 -8.07 9.91
CA GLU A 80 8.29 -8.94 9.48
C GLU A 80 6.94 -8.41 9.94
N ALA A 81 5.91 -8.59 9.10
CA ALA A 81 4.55 -8.23 9.50
C ALA A 81 4.11 -9.10 10.69
N PRO A 82 3.49 -8.53 11.73
CA PRO A 82 2.94 -9.33 12.81
C PRO A 82 1.82 -10.24 12.27
N ALA A 83 1.45 -11.24 13.06
CA ALA A 83 0.26 -12.03 12.80
C ALA A 83 -0.94 -11.13 12.46
N GLN A 84 -1.68 -11.52 11.43
CA GLN A 84 -2.78 -10.74 10.89
C GLN A 84 -3.80 -10.41 11.98
N ARG A 85 -4.06 -9.11 12.18
CA ARG A 85 -5.04 -8.62 13.15
C ARG A 85 -6.00 -7.63 12.51
N GLY A 86 -7.31 -7.85 12.69
CA GLY A 86 -8.37 -6.95 12.23
C GLY A 86 -8.47 -6.84 10.70
N LEU A 87 -9.19 -5.81 10.24
CA LEU A 87 -9.50 -5.63 8.81
C LEU A 87 -8.33 -4.93 8.08
N ILE A 88 -7.57 -5.70 7.31
CA ILE A 88 -6.49 -5.22 6.44
C ILE A 88 -6.96 -5.32 5.00
N ARG A 89 -7.03 -4.19 4.29
CA ARG A 89 -7.44 -4.17 2.88
C ARG A 89 -6.34 -4.71 1.97
N LEU A 90 -5.11 -4.28 2.23
CA LEU A 90 -3.94 -4.58 1.43
C LEU A 90 -2.73 -4.57 2.37
N ARG A 91 -1.81 -5.50 2.16
CA ARG A 91 -0.53 -5.52 2.84
C ARG A 91 0.61 -5.68 1.83
N LEU A 92 1.68 -4.95 2.07
CA LEU A 92 2.92 -5.02 1.33
C LEU A 92 4.01 -5.49 2.29
N GLN A 93 4.88 -6.39 1.84
CA GLN A 93 6.02 -6.83 2.63
C GLN A 93 7.25 -7.00 1.75
N ASN A 94 8.38 -6.47 2.22
CA ASN A 94 9.69 -6.75 1.64
C ASN A 94 10.64 -7.25 2.75
N ALA A 95 11.90 -7.49 2.40
CA ALA A 95 12.91 -8.01 3.33
C ALA A 95 13.15 -7.14 4.59
N THR A 96 12.72 -5.87 4.59
CA THR A 96 13.06 -4.88 5.63
C THR A 96 11.85 -4.19 6.25
N HIS A 97 10.72 -4.15 5.57
CA HIS A 97 9.54 -3.38 5.94
C HIS A 97 8.26 -4.12 5.59
N HIS A 98 7.20 -3.83 6.33
CA HIS A 98 5.83 -4.13 5.96
C HIS A 98 4.95 -2.88 6.02
N ALA A 99 3.87 -2.88 5.26
CA ALA A 99 2.87 -1.84 5.26
C ALA A 99 1.47 -2.44 5.19
N GLU A 100 0.56 -1.93 6.01
CA GLU A 100 -0.84 -2.37 6.04
C GLU A 100 -1.78 -1.18 5.75
N LEU A 101 -2.62 -1.33 4.73
CA LEU A 101 -3.68 -0.39 4.41
C LEU A 101 -4.97 -0.80 5.12
N ARG A 102 -5.57 0.14 5.86
CA ARG A 102 -6.80 -0.06 6.63
C ARG A 102 -7.79 1.06 6.39
N GLY A 103 -9.07 0.72 6.37
CA GLY A 103 -10.18 1.66 6.20
C GLY A 103 -10.25 2.45 4.88
N PRO A 104 -9.61 2.06 3.75
CA PRO A 104 -9.85 2.79 2.52
C PRO A 104 -11.28 2.55 2.03
N THR A 105 -11.86 3.55 1.38
CA THR A 105 -13.18 3.41 0.74
C THR A 105 -13.07 2.50 -0.49
N VAL A 106 -12.00 2.64 -1.28
CA VAL A 106 -11.72 1.87 -2.50
C VAL A 106 -10.23 1.48 -2.53
N CYS A 107 -9.93 0.36 -3.17
CA CYS A 107 -8.59 -0.11 -3.49
C CYS A 107 -8.70 -0.86 -4.82
N GLU A 108 -8.03 -0.37 -5.85
CA GLU A 108 -8.10 -0.87 -7.23
C GLU A 108 -6.70 -0.93 -7.88
#